data_AF-A0A954KYT4-F1
#
_entry.id   AF-A0A954KYT4-F1
#
_cell.length_a   1.000
_cell.length_b   1.000
_cell.length_c   1.000
_cell.angle_alpha   90.00
_cell.angle_beta   90.00
_cell.angle_gamma   90.00
#
_symmetry.space_group_name_H-M   'P 1'
#
loop_
_entity.id
_entity.type
_entity.pdbx_description
1 polymer ?
#
loop_
_entity_poly.entity_id
_entity_poly.type
_entity_poly.pdbx_seq_one_letter_code
_entity_poly.pdbx_strand_id
1 'polypeptide(L)'
;MNSIFSRSALVIFLCTAQYARADFVIDSFNESGSELIYVFGAIQPSDTDTKDPIPTSEVAGGVRRLDLTALHGSALATLSHGDALGTLDWVNQNYTSTKALITYGIGAGGASIGDVTGGNVESQLSLGVVSNDHGFSYVLEIEDENSVVSTYSDTVAGGVVGDINMNFSDFVGTADLTKVDTIRLQMIAVDSLDLTLTSILATAASVVPEPSTLATAVFGIALVSVRRRRSFSERFRHAPEDSMVT
;
A
#
# COMPACT_ATOMS: atom_id res chain seq x y z
N MET A 1 68.72 -0.23 2.14
CA MET A 1 67.76 -0.43 1.02
C MET A 1 66.45 -0.89 1.63
N ASN A 2 65.46 0.00 1.68
CA ASN A 2 64.17 -0.24 2.33
C ASN A 2 63.16 -0.81 1.32
N SER A 3 62.63 -2.00 1.57
CA SER A 3 61.52 -2.57 0.78
C SER A 3 60.18 -2.06 1.32
N ILE A 4 59.44 -1.33 0.49
CA ILE A 4 58.06 -0.91 0.76
C ILE A 4 57.14 -2.05 0.29
N PHE A 5 56.51 -2.75 1.22
CA PHE A 5 55.43 -3.69 0.92
C PHE A 5 54.13 -2.91 0.66
N SER A 6 53.72 -2.83 -0.60
CA SER A 6 52.39 -2.35 -0.98
C SER A 6 51.35 -3.43 -0.67
N ARG A 7 50.35 -3.11 0.16
CA ARG A 7 49.20 -3.98 0.42
C ARG A 7 48.05 -3.54 -0.49
N SER A 8 47.78 -4.31 -1.53
CA SER A 8 46.58 -4.15 -2.35
C SER A 8 45.35 -4.57 -1.55
N ALA A 9 44.43 -3.63 -1.29
CA ALA A 9 43.13 -3.94 -0.71
C ALA A 9 42.19 -4.45 -1.81
N LEU A 10 41.74 -5.70 -1.70
CA LEU A 10 40.68 -6.26 -2.52
C LEU A 10 39.35 -5.70 -2.02
N VAL A 11 38.72 -4.83 -2.79
CA VAL A 11 37.36 -4.35 -2.54
C VAL A 11 36.40 -5.35 -3.19
N ILE A 12 35.73 -6.16 -2.35
CA ILE A 12 34.66 -7.05 -2.80
C ILE A 12 33.36 -6.23 -2.79
N PHE A 13 32.86 -5.86 -3.97
CA PHE A 13 31.50 -5.35 -4.11
C PHE A 13 30.53 -6.53 -4.00
N LEU A 14 29.87 -6.64 -2.84
CA LEU A 14 28.67 -7.46 -2.69
C LEU A 14 27.53 -6.74 -3.41
N CYS A 15 27.28 -7.08 -4.68
CA CYS A 15 25.99 -6.79 -5.30
C CYS A 15 24.95 -7.64 -4.59
N THR A 16 24.19 -7.06 -3.66
CA THR A 16 22.92 -7.63 -3.24
C THR A 16 21.99 -7.58 -4.44
N ALA A 17 21.57 -8.73 -4.95
CA ALA A 17 20.54 -8.81 -5.96
C ALA A 17 19.28 -8.13 -5.41
N GLN A 18 18.95 -6.93 -5.91
CA GLN A 18 17.62 -6.37 -5.77
C GLN A 18 16.70 -7.27 -6.59
N TYR A 19 15.86 -8.04 -5.91
CA TYR A 19 14.80 -8.81 -6.56
C TYR A 19 13.87 -7.82 -7.27
N ALA A 20 13.78 -7.92 -8.59
CA ALA A 20 12.71 -7.27 -9.36
C ALA A 20 11.41 -8.00 -8.98
N ARG A 21 10.55 -7.30 -8.26
CA ARG A 21 9.25 -7.81 -7.80
C ARG A 21 8.16 -7.16 -8.65
N ALA A 22 7.27 -7.96 -9.21
CA ALA A 22 6.12 -7.47 -9.95
C ALA A 22 4.91 -7.53 -9.02
N ASP A 23 4.34 -6.38 -8.68
CA ASP A 23 3.07 -6.31 -7.95
C ASP A 23 1.92 -6.78 -8.86
N PHE A 24 0.90 -7.40 -8.28
CA PHE A 24 -0.29 -7.78 -9.03
C PHE A 24 -1.23 -6.58 -9.12
N VAL A 25 -1.40 -6.04 -10.32
CA VAL A 25 -2.23 -4.85 -10.56
C VAL A 25 -3.68 -5.27 -10.68
N ILE A 26 -4.53 -4.77 -9.77
CA ILE A 26 -5.99 -4.91 -9.88
C ILE A 26 -6.56 -3.80 -10.74
N ASP A 27 -6.08 -2.57 -10.56
CA ASP A 27 -6.49 -1.42 -11.36
C ASP A 27 -5.41 -0.32 -11.29
N SER A 28 -5.03 0.24 -12.43
CA SER A 28 -4.10 1.37 -12.56
C SER A 28 -4.81 2.70 -12.87
N PHE A 29 -6.13 2.66 -13.09
CA PHE A 29 -6.97 3.76 -13.59
C PHE A 29 -6.46 4.44 -14.87
N ASN A 30 -5.50 3.83 -15.57
CA ASN A 30 -4.86 4.34 -16.77
C ASN A 30 -5.66 3.88 -18.00
N GLU A 31 -6.86 4.41 -18.13
CA GLU A 31 -7.70 4.19 -19.30
C GLU A 31 -7.67 5.42 -20.21
N SER A 32 -7.61 5.20 -21.52
CA SER A 32 -7.70 6.26 -22.51
C SER A 32 -9.15 6.68 -22.69
N GLY A 33 -9.55 7.78 -22.06
CA GLY A 33 -10.86 8.41 -22.18
C GLY A 33 -11.24 9.18 -20.91
N SER A 34 -12.06 10.21 -21.03
CA SER A 34 -12.63 10.93 -19.88
C SER A 34 -14.10 10.56 -19.74
N GLU A 35 -14.43 9.55 -18.94
CA GLU A 35 -15.80 9.22 -18.58
C GLU A 35 -16.18 9.92 -17.28
N LEU A 36 -17.31 10.62 -17.33
CA LEU A 36 -17.88 11.36 -16.22
C LEU A 36 -19.16 10.68 -15.77
N ILE A 37 -19.23 10.32 -14.49
CA ILE A 37 -20.45 9.94 -13.78
C ILE A 37 -20.86 11.12 -12.94
N TYR A 38 -22.13 11.49 -13.01
CA TYR A 38 -22.65 12.59 -12.20
C TYR A 38 -23.99 12.19 -11.62
N VAL A 39 -24.21 12.55 -10.35
CA VAL A 39 -25.52 12.46 -9.72
C VAL A 39 -25.98 13.87 -9.34
N PHE A 40 -27.25 14.15 -9.63
CA PHE A 40 -27.89 15.42 -9.32
C PHE A 40 -28.98 15.21 -8.27
N GLY A 41 -28.80 15.78 -7.07
CA GLY A 41 -29.82 15.69 -6.03
C GLY A 41 -30.85 16.81 -6.09
N ALA A 42 -32.11 16.50 -6.37
CA ALA A 42 -33.26 17.25 -5.84
C ALA A 42 -33.98 16.36 -4.81
N ILE A 43 -33.63 16.50 -3.51
CA ILE A 43 -34.36 16.00 -2.32
C ILE A 43 -35.08 14.64 -2.51
N GLN A 44 -34.44 13.68 -3.18
CA GLN A 44 -34.91 12.30 -3.30
C GLN A 44 -33.78 11.41 -2.78
N PRO A 45 -34.04 10.44 -1.88
CA PRO A 45 -33.00 9.85 -1.03
C PRO A 45 -32.08 8.83 -1.71
N SER A 46 -32.11 8.69 -3.04
CA SER A 46 -31.26 7.73 -3.75
C SER A 46 -31.35 7.97 -5.26
N ASP A 47 -30.49 8.84 -5.79
CA ASP A 47 -30.19 8.82 -7.22
C ASP A 47 -28.88 8.07 -7.42
N THR A 48 -28.87 7.07 -8.31
CA THR A 48 -27.68 6.27 -8.64
C THR A 48 -27.44 6.38 -10.12
N ASP A 49 -26.27 6.90 -10.47
CA ASP A 49 -25.76 6.84 -11.83
C ASP A 49 -24.73 5.71 -11.91
N THR A 50 -24.93 4.83 -12.89
CA THR A 50 -24.13 3.64 -13.13
C THR A 50 -23.51 3.78 -14.50
N LYS A 51 -22.21 3.51 -14.61
CA LYS A 51 -21.60 3.29 -15.91
C LYS A 51 -21.67 1.83 -16.32
N ASP A 52 -21.84 1.64 -17.62
CA ASP A 52 -21.62 0.35 -18.25
C ASP A 52 -20.22 -0.14 -17.90
N PRO A 53 -20.00 -1.46 -17.89
CA PRO A 53 -18.70 -2.01 -17.58
C PRO A 53 -17.63 -1.48 -18.55
N ILE A 54 -16.54 -0.95 -18.01
CA ILE A 54 -15.45 -0.32 -18.75
C ILE A 54 -14.38 -1.38 -19.03
N PRO A 55 -14.20 -1.82 -20.30
CA PRO A 55 -13.24 -2.85 -20.64
C PRO A 55 -11.83 -2.29 -20.74
N THR A 56 -10.88 -2.89 -20.04
CA THR A 56 -9.47 -2.50 -20.09
C THR A 56 -8.56 -3.69 -19.81
N SER A 57 -7.39 -3.72 -20.44
CA SER A 57 -6.37 -4.75 -20.19
C SER A 57 -5.62 -4.57 -18.88
N GLU A 58 -5.73 -3.40 -18.25
CA GLU A 58 -5.01 -3.06 -17.01
C GLU A 58 -5.84 -3.30 -15.74
N VAL A 59 -7.10 -3.75 -15.88
CA VAL A 59 -7.96 -4.14 -14.76
C VAL A 59 -8.03 -5.66 -14.64
N ALA A 60 -7.86 -6.18 -13.43
CA ALA A 60 -8.03 -7.59 -13.15
C ALA A 60 -9.49 -8.03 -13.41
N GLY A 61 -9.66 -9.14 -14.13
CA GLY A 61 -10.96 -9.55 -14.68
C GLY A 61 -11.38 -8.80 -15.95
N GLY A 62 -10.55 -7.86 -16.44
CA GLY A 62 -10.67 -7.19 -17.74
C GLY A 62 -11.72 -6.07 -17.80
N VAL A 63 -12.47 -5.85 -16.72
CA VAL A 63 -13.61 -4.93 -16.71
C VAL A 63 -13.77 -4.32 -15.32
N ARG A 64 -14.07 -3.01 -15.28
CA ARG A 64 -14.49 -2.28 -14.08
C ARG A 64 -15.90 -1.75 -14.24
N ARG A 65 -16.69 -1.77 -13.17
CA ARG A 65 -17.97 -1.05 -13.08
C ARG A 65 -17.89 0.01 -11.99
N LEU A 66 -18.43 1.19 -12.29
CA LEU A 66 -18.48 2.32 -11.38
C LEU A 66 -19.94 2.72 -11.15
N ASP A 67 -20.34 2.77 -9.88
CA ASP A 67 -21.63 3.27 -9.45
C ASP A 67 -21.42 4.44 -8.48
N LEU A 68 -22.11 5.57 -8.72
CA LEU A 68 -22.13 6.71 -7.82
C LEU A 68 -23.56 6.94 -7.32
N THR A 69 -23.74 6.97 -6.01
CA THR A 69 -25.05 7.18 -5.38
C THR A 69 -25.02 8.42 -4.49
N ALA A 70 -25.98 9.32 -4.67
CA ALA A 70 -26.25 10.39 -3.70
C ALA A 70 -27.09 9.83 -2.54
N LEU A 71 -26.60 9.94 -1.30
CA LEU A 71 -27.30 9.49 -0.10
C LEU A 71 -28.17 10.60 0.50
N HIS A 72 -27.61 11.81 0.64
CA HIS A 72 -28.31 12.99 1.16
C HIS A 72 -27.71 14.27 0.58
N GLY A 73 -28.53 15.28 0.24
CA GLY A 73 -28.05 16.61 -0.20
C GLY A 73 -28.77 17.14 -1.44
N SER A 74 -28.46 18.39 -1.82
CA SER A 74 -29.05 19.09 -2.97
C SER A 74 -28.01 19.50 -4.02
N ALA A 75 -26.89 18.77 -4.14
CA ALA A 75 -25.77 19.20 -4.96
C ALA A 75 -25.19 18.10 -5.86
N LEU A 76 -24.23 18.52 -6.68
CA LEU A 76 -23.51 17.76 -7.69
C LEU A 76 -22.40 16.95 -7.02
N ALA A 77 -22.37 15.65 -7.30
CA ALA A 77 -21.17 14.83 -7.14
C ALA A 77 -20.73 14.31 -8.49
N THR A 78 -19.42 14.18 -8.65
CA THR A 78 -18.80 13.70 -9.89
C THR A 78 -17.77 12.64 -9.55
N LEU A 79 -17.81 11.55 -10.29
CA LEU A 79 -16.78 10.51 -10.31
C LEU A 79 -16.25 10.45 -11.73
N SER A 80 -14.95 10.67 -11.89
CA SER A 80 -14.31 10.86 -13.20
C SER A 80 -12.94 10.22 -13.23
N HIS A 81 -12.56 9.59 -14.33
CA HIS A 81 -11.19 9.12 -14.52
C HIS A 81 -10.39 10.08 -15.41
N GLY A 82 -9.14 10.32 -15.02
CA GLY A 82 -8.21 11.25 -15.66
C GLY A 82 -7.30 10.54 -16.66
N ASP A 83 -7.49 10.87 -17.93
CA ASP A 83 -6.91 10.28 -19.14
C ASP A 83 -5.40 10.52 -19.35
N ALA A 84 -4.73 11.28 -18.48
CA ALA A 84 -3.29 11.57 -18.62
C ALA A 84 -2.41 11.05 -17.46
N LEU A 85 -3.00 10.68 -16.31
CA LEU A 85 -2.23 10.36 -15.10
C LEU A 85 -2.58 9.01 -14.49
N GLY A 86 -3.59 8.29 -15.00
CA GLY A 86 -4.01 7.02 -14.42
C GLY A 86 -4.64 7.22 -13.05
N THR A 87 -5.74 7.98 -13.00
CA THR A 87 -6.40 8.33 -11.74
C THR A 87 -7.91 8.24 -11.85
N LEU A 88 -8.57 7.97 -10.71
CA LEU A 88 -10.00 8.12 -10.53
C LEU A 88 -10.27 9.20 -9.48
N ASP A 89 -10.81 10.32 -9.93
CA ASP A 89 -11.17 11.47 -9.11
C ASP A 89 -12.64 11.38 -8.69
N TRP A 90 -12.87 11.55 -7.40
CA TRP A 90 -14.19 11.63 -6.79
C TRP A 90 -14.33 12.96 -6.06
N VAL A 91 -15.19 13.81 -6.62
CA VAL A 91 -15.41 15.17 -6.14
C VAL A 91 -16.88 15.35 -5.73
N ASN A 92 -17.11 15.71 -4.48
CA ASN A 92 -18.43 16.07 -3.95
C ASN A 92 -18.49 17.56 -3.61
N GLN A 93 -19.50 18.27 -4.11
CA GLN A 93 -19.75 19.65 -3.72
C GLN A 93 -20.87 19.75 -2.66
N ASN A 94 -20.77 20.75 -1.77
CA ASN A 94 -21.82 21.20 -0.84
C ASN A 94 -22.46 20.11 0.06
N TYR A 95 -21.71 19.59 1.04
CA TYR A 95 -22.24 18.75 2.14
C TYR A 95 -23.14 17.57 1.68
N THR A 96 -22.83 17.01 0.51
CA THR A 96 -23.58 15.87 -0.03
C THR A 96 -22.90 14.61 0.45
N SER A 97 -23.64 13.78 1.18
CA SER A 97 -23.16 12.43 1.47
C SER A 97 -23.35 11.58 0.21
N THR A 98 -22.28 10.98 -0.27
CA THR A 98 -22.31 10.13 -1.45
C THR A 98 -21.58 8.81 -1.19
N LYS A 99 -21.95 7.82 -1.98
CA LYS A 99 -21.35 6.50 -2.00
C LYS A 99 -20.82 6.22 -3.39
N ALA A 100 -19.53 5.94 -3.50
CA ALA A 100 -18.93 5.38 -4.71
C ALA A 100 -18.75 3.88 -4.50
N LEU A 101 -19.17 3.08 -5.47
CA LEU A 101 -18.93 1.63 -5.52
C LEU A 101 -18.17 1.31 -6.80
N ILE A 102 -17.00 0.70 -6.63
CA ILE A 102 -16.15 0.21 -7.71
C ILE A 102 -16.18 -1.31 -7.65
N THR A 103 -16.59 -1.94 -8.74
CA THR A 103 -16.68 -3.40 -8.84
C THR A 103 -15.74 -3.91 -9.92
N TYR A 104 -15.08 -5.03 -9.64
CA TYR A 104 -14.13 -5.72 -10.52
C TYR A 104 -14.55 -7.18 -10.73
N GLY A 105 -14.04 -7.80 -11.79
CA GLY A 105 -14.23 -9.23 -12.03
C GLY A 105 -15.64 -9.59 -12.52
N ILE A 106 -16.14 -10.77 -12.12
CA ILE A 106 -17.44 -11.29 -12.58
C ILE A 106 -18.59 -10.35 -12.16
N GLY A 107 -18.53 -9.78 -10.96
CA GLY A 107 -19.53 -8.82 -10.49
C GLY A 107 -19.64 -7.55 -11.33
N ALA A 108 -18.58 -7.20 -12.07
CA ALA A 108 -18.58 -6.09 -13.02
C ALA A 108 -19.09 -6.52 -14.42
N GLY A 109 -19.32 -7.81 -14.66
CA GLY A 109 -19.58 -8.37 -15.99
C GLY A 109 -18.31 -8.80 -16.73
N GLY A 110 -17.16 -8.84 -16.06
CA GLY A 110 -15.88 -9.33 -16.58
C GLY A 110 -15.63 -10.82 -16.33
N ALA A 111 -14.37 -11.21 -16.42
CA ALA A 111 -13.89 -12.54 -16.05
C ALA A 111 -13.53 -12.61 -14.56
N SER A 112 -13.32 -13.83 -14.04
CA SER A 112 -12.76 -14.04 -12.70
C SER A 112 -11.40 -13.34 -12.55
N ILE A 113 -11.11 -12.82 -11.36
CA ILE A 113 -9.87 -12.10 -11.04
C ILE A 113 -8.71 -13.08 -10.87
N GLY A 114 -8.96 -14.24 -10.27
CA GLY A 114 -7.96 -15.29 -10.04
C GLY A 114 -7.21 -15.15 -8.72
N ASP A 115 -5.92 -15.49 -8.73
CA ASP A 115 -5.09 -15.54 -7.53
C ASP A 115 -4.51 -14.17 -7.18
N VAL A 116 -5.13 -13.48 -6.23
CA VAL A 116 -4.65 -12.16 -5.74
C VAL A 116 -3.53 -12.29 -4.71
N THR A 117 -3.22 -13.50 -4.26
CA THR A 117 -2.07 -13.76 -3.38
C THR A 117 -0.78 -13.94 -4.17
N GLY A 118 -0.84 -14.02 -5.50
CA GLY A 118 0.33 -14.29 -6.34
C GLY A 118 1.07 -15.56 -5.93
N GLY A 119 0.34 -16.61 -5.54
CA GLY A 119 0.91 -17.85 -4.98
C GLY A 119 1.42 -17.70 -3.54
N ASN A 120 0.72 -16.95 -2.69
CA ASN A 120 1.09 -16.58 -1.31
C ASN A 120 2.31 -15.65 -1.19
N VAL A 121 2.63 -14.90 -2.23
CA VAL A 121 3.68 -13.88 -2.22
C VAL A 121 3.12 -12.55 -1.73
N GLU A 122 1.95 -12.18 -2.25
CA GLU A 122 1.20 -10.98 -1.85
C GLU A 122 0.51 -11.25 -0.51
N SER A 123 0.55 -10.28 0.39
CA SER A 123 -0.02 -10.41 1.74
C SER A 123 -0.99 -9.29 2.10
N GLN A 124 -1.13 -8.29 1.24
CA GLN A 124 -1.96 -7.12 1.46
C GLN A 124 -2.46 -6.54 0.14
N LEU A 125 -3.56 -5.80 0.20
CA LEU A 125 -3.97 -4.88 -0.85
C LEU A 125 -3.50 -3.48 -0.50
N SER A 126 -3.00 -2.76 -1.48
CA SER A 126 -2.61 -1.36 -1.39
C SER A 126 -3.54 -0.52 -2.26
N LEU A 127 -4.15 0.50 -1.66
CA LEU A 127 -4.95 1.50 -2.33
C LEU A 127 -4.21 2.84 -2.31
N GLY A 128 -3.78 3.32 -3.47
CA GLY A 128 -3.11 4.62 -3.59
C GLY A 128 -4.13 5.75 -3.55
N VAL A 129 -3.97 6.67 -2.59
CA VAL A 129 -4.94 7.72 -2.28
C VAL A 129 -4.29 9.09 -2.13
N VAL A 130 -4.97 10.10 -2.66
CA VAL A 130 -4.78 11.53 -2.34
C VAL A 130 -6.12 12.11 -1.93
N SER A 131 -6.25 12.53 -0.67
CA SER A 131 -7.44 13.19 -0.13
C SER A 131 -7.04 14.55 0.43
N ASN A 132 -7.60 15.63 -0.11
CA ASN A 132 -7.16 16.99 0.24
C ASN A 132 -7.87 17.59 1.45
N ASP A 133 -9.11 17.19 1.73
CA ASP A 133 -10.01 17.95 2.59
C ASP A 133 -10.64 17.12 3.72
N HIS A 134 -11.49 16.15 3.40
CA HIS A 134 -12.29 15.41 4.36
C HIS A 134 -11.98 13.92 4.32
N GLY A 135 -12.17 13.29 5.48
CA GLY A 135 -12.05 11.85 5.61
C GLY A 135 -13.22 11.11 4.95
N PHE A 136 -13.00 9.84 4.64
CA PHE A 136 -14.03 8.95 4.12
C PHE A 136 -13.94 7.58 4.79
N SER A 137 -15.07 6.88 4.85
CA SER A 137 -15.08 5.48 5.24
C SER A 137 -15.06 4.60 4.01
N TYR A 138 -14.42 3.44 4.09
CA TYR A 138 -14.44 2.48 2.99
C TYR A 138 -14.64 1.05 3.51
N VAL A 139 -15.20 0.24 2.62
CA VAL A 139 -15.40 -1.20 2.80
C VAL A 139 -14.88 -1.88 1.54
N LEU A 140 -14.00 -2.84 1.72
CA LEU A 140 -13.52 -3.70 0.66
C LEU A 140 -14.06 -5.11 0.87
N GLU A 141 -14.72 -5.65 -0.14
CA GLU A 141 -15.23 -7.02 -0.17
C GLU A 141 -14.48 -7.81 -1.23
N ILE A 142 -14.08 -9.02 -0.88
CA ILE A 142 -13.49 -10.01 -1.78
C ILE A 142 -14.39 -11.24 -1.74
N GLU A 143 -14.88 -11.65 -2.90
CA GLU A 143 -15.74 -12.82 -3.09
C GLU A 143 -14.99 -13.86 -3.92
N ASP A 144 -14.93 -15.10 -3.42
CA ASP A 144 -14.30 -16.23 -4.12
C ASP A 144 -15.24 -16.96 -5.08
N GLU A 145 -14.70 -17.93 -5.84
CA GLU A 145 -15.47 -18.76 -6.79
C GLU A 145 -16.63 -19.56 -6.17
N ASN A 146 -16.65 -19.69 -4.84
CA ASN A 146 -17.69 -20.39 -4.09
C ASN A 146 -18.69 -19.41 -3.45
N SER A 147 -18.65 -18.12 -3.84
CA SER A 147 -19.46 -17.03 -3.30
C SER A 147 -19.25 -16.79 -1.80
N VAL A 148 -18.09 -17.19 -1.26
CA VAL A 148 -17.70 -16.86 0.12
C VAL A 148 -17.08 -15.46 0.11
N VAL A 149 -17.49 -14.64 1.06
CA VAL A 149 -17.06 -13.23 1.16
C VAL A 149 -16.14 -13.03 2.35
N SER A 150 -15.08 -12.26 2.11
CA SER A 150 -14.21 -11.67 3.12
C SER A 150 -14.29 -10.15 3.03
N THR A 151 -14.39 -9.48 4.17
CA THR A 151 -14.63 -8.04 4.24
C THR A 151 -13.59 -7.34 5.10
N TYR A 152 -13.12 -6.18 4.64
CA TYR A 152 -12.30 -5.25 5.41
C TYR A 152 -12.99 -3.88 5.41
N SER A 153 -12.97 -3.18 6.54
CA SER A 153 -13.57 -1.84 6.64
C SER A 153 -12.75 -0.94 7.53
N ASP A 154 -12.56 0.31 7.13
CA ASP A 154 -11.84 1.30 7.92
C ASP A 154 -12.27 2.73 7.53
N THR A 155 -11.69 3.70 8.22
CA THR A 155 -11.90 5.14 7.99
C THR A 155 -10.57 5.83 7.77
N VAL A 156 -10.52 6.66 6.73
CA VAL A 156 -9.37 7.49 6.38
C VAL A 156 -9.64 8.89 6.89
N ALA A 157 -8.69 9.50 7.59
CA ALA A 157 -8.77 10.91 7.94
C ALA A 157 -8.54 11.79 6.70
N GLY A 158 -9.03 13.04 6.72
CA GLY A 158 -8.73 13.98 5.64
C GLY A 158 -7.24 14.37 5.58
N GLY A 159 -6.76 14.76 4.41
CA GLY A 159 -5.37 15.18 4.22
C GLY A 159 -4.37 14.03 4.05
N VAL A 160 -4.84 12.86 3.62
CA VAL A 160 -4.00 11.66 3.41
C VAL A 160 -3.42 11.66 2.00
N VAL A 161 -2.11 11.43 1.91
CA VAL A 161 -1.38 11.24 0.64
C VAL A 161 -0.50 9.99 0.78
N GLY A 162 -0.76 8.99 -0.04
CA GLY A 162 0.02 7.74 -0.08
C GLY A 162 -0.86 6.50 -0.12
N ASP A 163 -0.27 5.38 0.29
CA ASP A 163 -0.92 4.07 0.20
C ASP A 163 -1.62 3.68 1.50
N ILE A 164 -2.87 3.24 1.36
CA ILE A 164 -3.63 2.57 2.39
C ILE A 164 -3.44 1.07 2.22
N ASN A 165 -2.81 0.44 3.21
CA ASN A 165 -2.49 -0.98 3.17
C ASN A 165 -3.50 -1.78 4.00
N MET A 166 -4.06 -2.82 3.39
CA MET A 166 -5.07 -3.71 3.96
C MET A 166 -4.51 -5.13 3.96
N ASN A 167 -4.04 -5.64 5.11
CA ASN A 167 -3.48 -7.00 5.14
C ASN A 167 -4.59 -8.03 4.95
N PHE A 168 -4.31 -9.08 4.18
CA PHE A 168 -5.25 -10.18 4.00
C PHE A 168 -5.65 -10.86 5.32
N SER A 169 -4.75 -10.83 6.32
CA SER A 169 -5.02 -11.34 7.68
C SER A 169 -6.09 -10.57 8.44
N ASP A 170 -6.34 -9.32 8.05
CA ASP A 170 -7.22 -8.40 8.76
C ASP A 170 -8.65 -8.44 8.21
N PHE A 171 -8.88 -9.18 7.12
CA PHE A 171 -10.21 -9.41 6.57
C PHE A 171 -11.02 -10.34 7.47
N VAL A 172 -12.28 -9.97 7.70
CA VAL A 172 -13.26 -10.80 8.38
C VAL A 172 -13.98 -11.65 7.34
N GLY A 173 -13.82 -12.97 7.44
CA GLY A 173 -14.43 -13.93 6.51
C GLY A 173 -13.48 -15.08 6.21
N THR A 174 -13.86 -15.90 5.23
CA THR A 174 -13.08 -17.09 4.83
C THR A 174 -13.02 -17.29 3.32
N ALA A 175 -13.14 -16.21 2.53
CA ALA A 175 -12.99 -16.29 1.07
C ALA A 175 -11.60 -16.83 0.70
N ASP A 176 -11.54 -17.72 -0.30
CA ASP A 176 -10.31 -18.23 -0.89
C ASP A 176 -9.68 -17.16 -1.80
N LEU A 177 -8.66 -16.47 -1.28
CA LEU A 177 -7.94 -15.42 -2.00
C LEU A 177 -7.10 -15.94 -3.18
N THR A 178 -6.95 -17.25 -3.34
CA THR A 178 -6.29 -17.84 -4.51
C THR A 178 -7.23 -17.98 -5.71
N LYS A 179 -8.53 -17.75 -5.51
CA LYS A 179 -9.59 -17.94 -6.50
C LYS A 179 -10.68 -16.88 -6.37
N VAL A 180 -10.28 -15.63 -6.51
CA VAL A 180 -11.16 -14.47 -6.39
C VAL A 180 -11.98 -14.29 -7.66
N ASP A 181 -13.29 -14.18 -7.52
CA ASP A 181 -14.20 -13.87 -8.63
C ASP A 181 -14.51 -12.38 -8.71
N THR A 182 -14.70 -11.73 -7.57
CA THR A 182 -15.14 -10.33 -7.51
C THR A 182 -14.46 -9.59 -6.38
N ILE A 183 -14.05 -8.34 -6.65
CA ILE A 183 -13.64 -7.37 -5.64
C ILE A 183 -14.60 -6.17 -5.72
N ARG A 184 -15.06 -5.67 -4.57
CA ARG A 184 -15.89 -4.47 -4.46
C ARG A 184 -15.27 -3.49 -3.48
N LEU A 185 -14.93 -2.30 -3.96
CA LEU A 185 -14.52 -1.18 -3.12
C LEU A 185 -15.68 -0.20 -3.01
N GLN A 186 -16.30 -0.16 -1.83
CA GLN A 186 -17.29 0.83 -1.48
C GLN A 186 -16.63 1.93 -0.66
N MET A 187 -16.81 3.18 -1.06
CA MET A 187 -16.36 4.34 -0.32
C MET A 187 -17.56 5.24 -0.04
N ILE A 188 -17.61 5.79 1.18
CA ILE A 188 -18.69 6.68 1.63
C ILE A 188 -18.07 7.96 2.17
N ALA A 189 -18.50 9.07 1.58
CA ALA A 189 -18.20 10.41 2.03
C ALA A 189 -19.44 11.00 2.69
N VAL A 190 -19.28 11.69 3.82
CA VAL A 190 -20.38 12.35 4.53
C VAL A 190 -20.45 13.86 4.26
N ASP A 191 -19.34 14.45 3.81
CA ASP A 191 -19.17 15.88 3.53
C ASP A 191 -18.58 16.10 2.12
N SER A 192 -18.23 17.34 1.78
CA SER A 192 -17.43 17.62 0.57
C SER A 192 -16.17 16.77 0.59
N LEU A 193 -15.86 16.12 -0.53
CA LEU A 193 -14.72 15.24 -0.66
C LEU A 193 -14.02 15.60 -1.96
N ASP A 194 -12.71 15.73 -1.91
CA ASP A 194 -11.81 15.77 -3.06
C ASP A 194 -10.80 14.61 -2.89
N LEU A 195 -11.12 13.49 -3.53
CA LEU A 195 -10.37 12.24 -3.46
C LEU A 195 -9.88 11.84 -4.84
N THR A 196 -8.61 11.52 -4.95
CA THR A 196 -8.02 10.88 -6.12
C THR A 196 -7.51 9.49 -5.74
N LEU A 197 -7.97 8.45 -6.44
CA LEU A 197 -7.39 7.12 -6.41
C LEU A 197 -6.38 6.96 -7.53
N THR A 198 -5.23 6.36 -7.25
CA THR A 198 -4.15 6.19 -8.24
C THR A 198 -3.96 4.73 -8.65
N SER A 199 -4.23 3.78 -7.74
CA SER A 199 -4.05 2.36 -8.05
C SER A 199 -4.67 1.47 -6.98
N ILE A 200 -5.02 0.24 -7.38
CA ILE A 200 -5.30 -0.88 -6.48
C ILE A 200 -4.35 -2.02 -6.84
N LEU A 201 -3.51 -2.42 -5.89
CA LEU A 201 -2.45 -3.42 -6.08
C LEU A 201 -2.54 -4.49 -5.01
N ALA A 202 -2.30 -5.76 -5.35
CA ALA A 202 -1.86 -6.74 -4.36
C ALA A 202 -0.34 -6.65 -4.24
N THR A 203 0.12 -6.45 -3.00
CA THR A 203 1.51 -6.22 -2.65
C THR A 203 1.92 -7.15 -1.50
N ALA A 204 3.21 -7.45 -1.36
CA ALA A 204 3.73 -8.05 -0.14
C ALA A 204 3.82 -6.92 0.86
N ALA A 205 3.55 -7.23 2.12
CA ALA A 205 3.92 -6.34 3.19
C ALA A 205 5.40 -6.00 3.02
N SER A 206 5.72 -4.71 3.05
CA SER A 206 7.10 -4.25 3.07
C SER A 206 7.73 -4.74 4.37
N VAL A 207 8.29 -5.95 4.35
CA VAL A 207 9.18 -6.42 5.39
C VAL A 207 10.45 -5.63 5.18
N VAL A 208 10.50 -4.41 5.70
CA VAL A 208 11.78 -3.72 5.90
C VAL A 208 12.60 -4.70 6.72
N PRO A 209 13.62 -5.37 6.15
CA PRO A 209 14.45 -6.24 6.97
C PRO A 209 15.08 -5.30 7.97
N GLU A 210 14.85 -5.51 9.27
CA GLU A 210 15.61 -4.80 10.28
C GLU A 210 17.07 -4.92 9.87
N PRO A 211 17.76 -3.82 9.56
CA PRO A 211 19.03 -3.94 8.88
C PRO A 211 19.96 -4.63 9.87
N SER A 212 20.44 -5.82 9.47
CA SER A 212 21.36 -6.65 10.26
C SER A 212 22.64 -5.92 10.65
N THR A 213 22.85 -4.71 10.11
CA THR A 213 23.84 -3.73 10.57
C THR A 213 23.61 -3.24 12.00
N LEU A 214 22.39 -3.21 12.55
CA LEU A 214 22.16 -2.90 13.97
C LEU A 214 22.71 -4.01 14.88
N ALA A 215 22.46 -5.27 14.54
CA ALA A 215 23.05 -6.41 15.25
C ALA A 215 24.60 -6.40 15.12
N THR A 216 25.12 -6.17 13.91
CA THR A 216 26.58 -6.13 13.66
C THR A 216 27.25 -4.93 14.34
N ALA A 217 26.58 -3.78 14.45
CA ALA A 217 27.08 -2.60 15.15
C ALA A 217 27.12 -2.81 16.67
N VAL A 218 26.09 -3.44 17.25
CA VAL A 218 26.06 -3.78 18.68
C VAL A 218 27.15 -4.79 19.03
N PHE A 219 27.34 -5.85 18.22
CA PHE A 219 28.44 -6.80 18.42
C PHE A 219 29.83 -6.18 18.17
N GLY A 220 29.95 -5.28 17.19
CA GLY A 220 31.18 -4.55 16.89
C GLY A 220 31.64 -3.64 18.04
N ILE A 221 30.71 -2.90 18.65
CA ILE A 221 31.00 -2.04 19.81
C ILE A 221 31.36 -2.89 21.04
N ALA A 222 30.65 -4.01 21.27
CA ALA A 222 30.96 -4.92 22.37
C ALA A 222 32.39 -5.51 22.26
N LEU A 223 32.84 -5.89 21.06
CA LEU A 223 34.18 -6.43 20.83
C LEU A 223 35.30 -5.37 21.03
N VAL A 224 35.07 -4.12 20.62
CA VAL A 224 36.02 -3.02 20.85
C VAL A 224 36.11 -2.67 22.35
N SER A 225 34.99 -2.77 23.08
CA SER A 225 34.91 -2.51 24.53
C SER A 225 35.72 -3.51 25.35
N VAL A 226 35.66 -4.79 25.00
CA VAL A 226 36.43 -5.86 25.68
C VAL A 226 37.93 -5.74 25.40
N ARG A 227 38.32 -5.32 24.19
CA ARG A 227 39.74 -5.13 23.85
C ARG A 227 40.39 -3.96 24.59
N ARG A 228 39.66 -2.87 24.84
CA ARG A 228 40.17 -1.71 25.62
C ARG A 228 40.34 -2.00 27.11
N ARG A 229 39.52 -2.88 27.71
CA ARG A 229 39.70 -3.26 29.13
C ARG A 229 40.97 -4.07 29.39
N ARG A 230 41.47 -4.84 28.41
CA ARG A 230 42.72 -5.60 28.57
C ARG A 230 43.98 -4.72 28.54
N SER A 231 44.01 -3.65 27.74
CA SER A 231 45.19 -2.77 27.68
C SER A 231 45.34 -1.83 28.88
N PHE A 232 44.26 -1.53 29.60
CA PHE A 232 44.32 -0.73 30.83
C PHE A 232 44.86 -1.52 32.03
N SER A 233 44.57 -2.83 32.09
CA SER A 233 45.04 -3.69 33.19
C SER A 233 46.55 -3.97 33.17
N GLU A 234 47.23 -3.83 32.03
CA GLU A 234 48.68 -4.04 31.95
C GLU A 234 49.49 -2.80 32.35
N ARG A 235 48.91 -1.59 32.28
CA ARG A 235 49.61 -0.35 32.66
C ARG A 235 49.75 -0.12 34.16
N PHE A 236 49.01 -0.86 34.98
CA PHE A 236 49.11 -0.78 36.46
C PHE A 236 50.06 -1.82 37.08
N ARG A 237 50.72 -2.68 36.28
CA ARG A 237 51.72 -3.63 36.78
C ARG A 237 53.15 -3.08 36.86
N HIS A 238 53.37 -1.84 36.41
CA HIS A 238 54.66 -1.16 36.54
C HIS A 238 54.47 0.18 37.26
N ALA A 239 54.08 0.12 38.53
CA ALA A 239 54.45 1.16 39.48
C ALA A 239 55.89 0.84 39.96
N PRO A 240 56.86 1.76 39.83
CA PRO A 240 58.23 1.52 40.29
C PRO A 240 58.28 1.64 41.82
N GLU A 241 58.59 0.54 42.50
CA GLU A 241 59.12 0.58 43.86
C GLU A 241 60.59 1.00 43.79
N ASP A 242 60.86 2.29 43.96
CA ASP A 242 62.20 2.79 44.28
C ASP A 242 62.08 3.89 45.33
N SER A 243 62.16 3.51 46.60
CA SER A 243 62.66 4.38 47.68
C SER A 243 62.94 3.58 48.96
N MET A 244 64.02 2.80 48.96
CA MET A 244 64.76 2.49 50.20
C MET A 244 66.22 2.14 49.86
N VAL A 245 67.16 3.08 50.00
CA VAL A 245 68.49 2.81 50.59
C VAL A 245 69.01 4.10 51.25
N THR A 246 69.18 3.99 52.59
CA THR A 246 70.03 4.74 53.56
C THR A 246 70.01 6.25 53.62
#